data_AF-A0A381UM98-F1
#
_entry.id   AF-A0A381UM98-F1
#
_cell.length_a   1.000
_cell.length_b   1.000
_cell.length_c   1.000
_cell.angle_alpha   90.00
_cell.angle_beta   90.00
_cell.angle_gamma   90.00
#
_symmetry.space_group_name_H-M   'P 1'
#
loop_
_entity.id
_entity.type
_entity.pdbx_description
1 polymer ?
#
loop_
_entity_poly.entity_id
_entity_poly.type
_entity_poly.pdbx_seq_one_letter_code
_entity_poly.pdbx_strand_id
1 'polypeptide(L)' 'MVVFDDELSPTQQANIEMFLKCKILDRTALILDIFAQRAKTSYAKTQVELAQYEYLL' A
#
# COMPACT_ATOMS: atom_id res chain seq x y z
N MET A 1 4.00 -10.79 -7.89
CA MET A 1 3.90 -9.66 -6.95
C MET A 1 5.28 -9.45 -6.38
N VAL A 2 5.78 -8.23 -6.40
CA VAL A 2 7.08 -7.87 -5.83
C VAL A 2 6.85 -6.83 -4.75
N VAL A 3 7.57 -6.97 -3.65
CA VAL A 3 7.49 -6.08 -2.48
C VAL A 3 8.81 -5.35 -2.34
N PHE A 4 8.75 -4.04 -2.19
CA PHE A 4 9.89 -3.18 -1.91
C PHE A 4 9.85 -2.76 -0.45
N ASP A 5 11.02 -2.80 0.19
CA ASP A 5 11.16 -2.33 1.57
C ASP A 5 11.21 -0.80 1.64
N ASP A 6 11.60 -0.10 0.58
CA ASP A 6 11.53 1.37 0.57
C ASP A 6 10.21 1.87 -0.03
N GLU A 7 9.84 3.09 0.36
CA GLU A 7 8.74 3.81 -0.26
C GLU A 7 9.08 4.13 -1.71
N LEU A 8 8.08 4.01 -2.58
CA LEU A 8 8.23 4.32 -3.99
C LEU A 8 7.39 5.54 -4.33
N SER A 9 7.95 6.46 -5.10
CA SER A 9 7.14 7.51 -5.72
C SER A 9 6.17 6.90 -6.75
N PRO A 10 5.02 7.55 -7.03
CA PRO A 10 4.06 7.04 -8.02
C PRO A 10 4.69 6.75 -9.39
N THR A 11 5.65 7.58 -9.82
CA THR A 11 6.37 7.40 -11.08
C THR A 11 7.29 6.17 -11.05
N GLN A 12 7.99 5.93 -9.94
CA GLN A 12 8.83 4.73 -9.80
C GLN A 12 7.98 3.47 -9.83
N GLN A 13 6.89 3.45 -9.07
CA GLN A 13 5.98 2.30 -9.03
C GLN A 13 5.41 1.98 -10.41
N ALA A 14 4.89 2.98 -11.13
CA ALA A 14 4.34 2.80 -12.48
C ALA A 14 5.38 2.25 -13.48
N ASN A 15 6.60 2.78 -13.45
CA ASN A 15 7.68 2.33 -14.33
C ASN A 15 8.09 0.88 -14.03
N ILE A 16 8.21 0.53 -12.74
CA ILE A 16 8.58 -0.82 -12.31
C ILE A 16 7.46 -1.82 -12.63
N GLU A 17 6.19 -1.46 -12.41
CA GLU A 17 5.03 -2.27 -12.80
C GLU A 17 5.02 -2.57 -14.29
N MET A 18 5.28 -1.55 -15.13
CA MET A 18 5.37 -1.74 -16.58
C MET A 18 6.51 -2.68 -16.98
N PHE A 19 7.66 -2.56 -16.32
CA PHE A 19 8.85 -3.38 -16.59
C PHE A 19 8.69 -4.84 -16.12
N LEU A 20 8.26 -5.05 -14.88
CA LEU A 20 8.14 -6.38 -14.26
C LEU A 20 6.82 -7.08 -14.59
N LYS A 21 5.83 -6.36 -15.14
CA LYS A 21 4.49 -6.87 -15.49
C LYS A 21 3.78 -7.58 -14.33
N CYS A 22 3.97 -7.08 -13.11
CA CYS A 22 3.32 -7.62 -11.92
C CYS A 22 3.06 -6.51 -10.90
N LYS A 23 2.08 -6.71 -10.03
CA LYS A 23 1.75 -5.77 -8.94
C LYS A 23 2.96 -5.49 -8.06
N ILE A 24 3.22 -4.21 -7.82
CA ILE A 24 4.22 -3.72 -6.88
C ILE A 24 3.55 -3.25 -5.59
N LEU A 25 4.16 -3.58 -4.46
CA LEU A 25 3.82 -3.05 -3.15
C LEU A 25 5.08 -2.44 -2.53
N ASP A 26 4.97 -1.22 -2.01
CA ASP A 26 6.00 -0.65 -1.15
C ASP A 26 5.72 -0.98 0.33
N ARG A 27 6.61 -0.52 1.22
CA ARG A 27 6.48 -0.76 2.66
C ARG A 27 5.20 -0.19 3.24
N THR A 28 4.81 1.02 2.85
CA THR A 28 3.65 1.72 3.40
C THR A 28 2.35 1.02 3.00
N ALA A 29 2.20 0.67 1.72
CA ALA A 29 1.08 -0.13 1.24
C ALA A 29 1.00 -1.50 1.92
N LEU A 30 2.14 -2.18 2.15
CA LEU A 30 2.18 -3.45 2.84
C LEU A 30 1.70 -3.32 4.30
N ILE A 31 2.14 -2.29 5.02
CA ILE A 31 1.73 -2.03 6.40
C ILE A 31 0.22 -1.78 6.47
N LEU A 32 -0.32 -0.96 5.55
CA LEU A 32 -1.75 -0.68 5.48
C LEU A 32 -2.56 -1.96 5.17
N ASP A 33 -2.09 -2.83 4.27
CA ASP A 33 -2.72 -4.12 4.00
C ASP A 33 -2.73 -5.02 5.25
N ILE A 34 -1.63 -5.06 6.01
CA ILE A 34 -1.56 -5.82 7.28
C ILE A 34 -2.55 -5.25 8.30
N PHE A 35 -2.64 -3.93 8.42
CA PHE A 35 -3.60 -3.30 9.34
C PHE A 35 -5.04 -3.53 8.92
N ALA A 36 -5.36 -3.46 7.62
CA ALA A 36 -6.69 -3.76 7.09
C ALA A 36 -7.11 -5.20 7.42
N GLN A 37 -6.21 -6.17 7.26
CA GLN A 37 -6.47 -7.57 7.60
C GLN A 37 -6.69 -7.78 9.11
N ARG A 38 -6.06 -6.97 9.97
CA ARG A 38 -6.13 -7.09 11.43
C ARG A 38 -7.22 -6.23 12.07
N ALA A 39 -7.76 -5.24 11.38
CA ALA A 39 -8.77 -4.34 11.92
C ALA A 39 -10.10 -5.07 12.25
N LYS A 40 -10.36 -5.29 13.55
CA LYS A 40 -11.58 -5.98 14.02
C LYS A 40 -12.70 -5.02 14.42
N THR A 41 -12.37 -3.84 14.90
CA THR A 41 -13.36 -2.83 15.36
C THR A 41 -13.71 -1.87 14.23
N SER A 42 -14.90 -1.26 14.30
CA SER A 42 -15.32 -0.22 13.36
C SER A 42 -14.34 0.95 13.33
N TYR A 43 -13.92 1.42 14.51
CA TYR A 43 -12.95 2.50 14.65
C TYR A 43 -11.61 2.18 13.95
N ALA A 44 -11.06 0.98 14.17
CA ALA A 44 -9.81 0.58 13.53
C ALA A 44 -9.95 0.51 12.00
N LYS A 45 -11.08 0.00 11.49
CA LYS A 45 -11.34 -0.04 10.04
C LYS A 45 -11.38 1.37 9.45
N THR A 46 -12.11 2.30 10.09
CA THR A 46 -12.20 3.70 9.65
C THR A 46 -10.83 4.39 9.63
N GLN A 47 -9.98 4.13 10.62
CA GLN A 47 -8.62 4.70 10.64
C GLN A 47 -7.72 4.11 9.53
N VAL A 48 -7.82 2.81 9.25
CA VAL A 48 -7.08 2.20 8.14
C VAL A 48 -7.56 2.73 6.80
N GLU A 49 -8.88 2.86 6.61
CA GLU A 49 -9.45 3.44 5.39
C GLU A 49 -8.98 4.89 5.18
N LEU A 50 -8.97 5.71 6.24
CA LEU A 50 -8.45 7.08 6.17
C LEU A 50 -6.98 7.10 5.74
N ALA A 51 -6.13 6.27 6.35
CA ALA A 51 -4.72 6.19 5.99
C ALA A 51 -4.51 5.67 4.57
N GLN A 52 -5.36 4.76 4.08
CA GLN A 52 -5.35 4.33 2.68
C GLN A 52 -5.73 5.46 1.72
N TYR A 53 -6.69 6.31 2.08
CA TYR A 53 -7.01 7.50 1.28
C TYR A 53 -5.85 8.50 1.25
N GLU A 54 -5.22 8.77 2.39
CA GLU A 54 -4.06 9.68 2.48
C GLU A 54 -2.86 9.17 1.67
N TYR A 55 -2.62 7.86 1.64
CA TYR A 55 -1.55 7.26 0.84
C TYR A 55 -1.77 7.37 -0.69
N LEU A 56 -3.03 7.44 -1.14
CA LEU A 56 -3.36 7.57 -2.56
C LEU A 56 -3.33 9.02 -3.08
N LEU A 57 -3.25 10.01 -2.18
CA LEU A 57 -3.21 11.44 -2.49
C LEU A 57 -1.77 11.94 -2.69
#